data_AF-A0A6C0JYJ2-F1
#
_entry.id   AF-A0A6C0JYJ2-F1
#
_cell.length_a   1.000
_cell.length_b   1.000
_cell.length_c   1.000
_cell.angle_alpha   90.00
_cell.angle_beta   90.00
_cell.angle_gamma   90.00
#
_symmetry.space_group_name_H-M   'P 1'
#
loop_
_entity.id
_entity.type
_entity.pdbx_description
1 polymer ?
#
loop_
_entity_poly.entity_id
_entity_poly.type
_entity_poly.pdbx_seq_one_letter_code
_entity_poly.pdbx_strand_id
1 'polypeptide(L)' 'MSDEDFSKYPQDVQESILKYLEQLGDKERIAYFIAKEHLGTSFNVLKSIGYITWKKEQSK' A
#
# COMPACT_ATOMS: atom_id res chain seq x y z
N MET A 1 5.55 12.19 -15.59
CA MET A 1 4.20 12.15 -14.99
C MET A 1 4.28 11.07 -13.93
N SER A 2 4.40 11.48 -12.68
CA SER A 2 4.75 10.61 -11.55
C SER A 2 3.48 10.35 -10.75
N ASP A 3 2.70 9.38 -11.22
CA ASP A 3 1.29 9.15 -10.87
C ASP A 3 1.04 8.45 -9.52
N GLU A 4 1.89 8.65 -8.53
CA GLU A 4 1.57 8.26 -7.14
C GLU A 4 1.87 9.40 -6.18
N ASP A 5 1.08 10.46 -6.33
CA ASP A 5 1.03 11.54 -5.37
C ASP A 5 0.30 11.02 -4.11
N PHE A 6 1.02 10.33 -3.23
CA PHE A 6 0.54 9.95 -1.90
C PHE A 6 0.20 11.19 -1.05
N SER A 7 0.56 12.39 -1.51
CA SER A 7 0.26 13.69 -0.92
C SER A 7 -1.24 14.04 -0.93
N LYS A 8 -2.07 13.29 -1.64
CA LYS A 8 -3.54 13.38 -1.56
C LYS A 8 -4.13 12.71 -0.33
N TYR A 9 -3.36 11.91 0.41
CA TYR A 9 -3.81 11.25 1.63
C TYR A 9 -3.44 12.06 2.88
N PRO A 10 -4.27 12.03 3.93
CA PRO A 10 -3.94 12.65 5.21
C PRO A 10 -2.74 11.94 5.86
N GLN A 11 -2.05 12.65 6.76
CA GLN A 11 -0.79 12.21 7.37
C GLN A 11 -0.91 10.82 8.05
N ASP A 12 -1.97 10.57 8.82
CA ASP A 12 -2.25 9.27 9.45
C ASP A 12 -2.23 8.09 8.45
N VAL A 13 -2.75 8.35 7.24
CA VAL A 13 -2.86 7.34 6.20
C VAL A 13 -1.51 7.09 5.55
N GLN A 14 -0.70 8.14 5.32
CA GLN A 14 0.68 7.97 4.86
C GLN A 14 1.50 7.15 5.85
N GLU A 15 1.43 7.45 7.14
CA GLU A 15 2.14 6.70 8.17
C GLU A 15 1.71 5.24 8.21
N SER A 16 0.41 4.96 8.05
CA SER A 16 -0.10 3.59 8.01
C SER A 16 0.39 2.83 6.77
N ILE A 17 0.44 3.48 5.60
CA ILE A 17 1.00 2.89 4.38
C ILE A 17 2.49 2.60 4.56
N LEU A 18 3.26 3.54 5.11
CA LEU A 18 4.69 3.35 5.36
C LEU A 18 4.92 2.16 6.29
N LYS A 19 4.21 2.09 7.42
CA LYS A 19 4.26 0.94 8.33
C LYS A 19 3.93 -0.36 7.63
N TYR A 20 2.86 -0.38 6.82
CA TYR A 20 2.49 -1.55 6.02
C TYR A 20 3.62 -1.99 5.09
N LEU A 21 4.24 -1.06 4.36
CA LEU A 21 5.34 -1.32 3.42
C LEU A 21 6.64 -1.77 4.12
N GLU A 22 6.90 -1.25 5.32
CA GLU A 22 8.06 -1.64 6.14
C GLU A 22 7.96 -3.07 6.64
N GLN A 23 6.76 -3.50 7.05
CA GLN A 23 6.53 -4.87 7.52
C GLN A 23 6.26 -5.89 6.40
N LEU A 24 6.13 -5.45 5.14
CA LEU A 24 6.05 -6.38 4.01
C LEU A 24 7.36 -7.18 3.86
N GLY A 25 7.23 -8.51 3.81
CA GLY A 25 8.33 -9.38 3.41
C GLY A 25 8.60 -9.34 1.90
N ASP A 26 9.61 -10.07 1.44
CA ASP A 26 10.01 -10.13 0.02
C ASP A 26 8.86 -10.53 -0.92
N LYS A 27 8.06 -11.53 -0.51
CA LYS A 27 6.93 -12.03 -1.32
C LYS A 27 5.84 -10.97 -1.50
N GLU A 28 5.53 -10.25 -0.43
CA GLU A 28 4.49 -9.23 -0.43
C GLU A 28 4.94 -7.98 -1.19
N ARG A 29 6.22 -7.63 -1.09
CA ARG A 29 6.84 -6.57 -1.90
C ARG A 29 6.77 -6.88 -3.39
N ILE A 30 7.06 -8.12 -3.78
CA ILE A 30 6.93 -8.56 -5.18
C ILE A 30 5.47 -8.46 -5.63
N ALA A 31 4.51 -8.96 -4.84
CA ALA A 31 3.10 -8.86 -5.16
C ALA A 31 2.61 -7.41 -5.27
N TYR A 32 3.07 -6.54 -4.36
CA TYR A 32 2.80 -5.10 -4.39
C TYR A 32 3.36 -4.47 -5.67
N PHE A 33 4.59 -4.80 -6.04
CA PHE A 33 5.23 -4.27 -7.25
C PHE A 33 4.51 -4.72 -8.51
N ILE A 34 4.14 -6.01 -8.61
CA ILE A 34 3.35 -6.53 -9.73
C ILE A 34 2.00 -5.83 -9.82
N ALA A 35 1.29 -5.68 -8.69
CA ALA A 35 -0.01 -5.01 -8.68
C ALA A 35 0.10 -3.54 -9.07
N LYS A 36 1.13 -2.84 -8.58
CA LYS A 36 1.43 -1.45 -8.92
C LYS A 36 1.80 -1.29 -10.39
N GLU A 37 2.63 -2.18 -10.93
CA GLU A 37 2.99 -2.18 -12.35
C GLU A 37 1.77 -2.47 -13.24
N HIS A 38 0.91 -3.40 -12.82
CA HIS A 38 -0.27 -3.80 -13.57
C HIS A 38 -1.38 -2.75 -13.55
N LEU A 39 -1.58 -2.05 -12.42
CA LEU A 39 -2.63 -1.04 -12.25
C LEU A 39 -2.13 0.38 -12.53
N GLY A 40 -0.81 0.59 -12.56
CA GLY A 40 -0.17 1.87 -12.83
C GLY A 40 -0.77 3.01 -12.02
N THR A 41 -1.27 4.02 -12.71
CA THR A 41 -1.87 5.24 -12.13
C THR A 41 -3.19 5.00 -11.38
N SER A 42 -3.82 3.85 -11.60
CA SER A 42 -5.06 3.44 -10.92
C SER A 42 -4.79 2.61 -9.66
N PHE A 43 -3.52 2.32 -9.35
CA PHE A 43 -3.18 1.57 -8.16
C PHE A 43 -3.55 2.34 -6.89
N ASN A 44 -4.17 1.64 -5.94
CA ASN A 44 -4.52 2.21 -4.65
C ASN A 44 -4.21 1.22 -3.53
N VAL A 45 -3.10 1.44 -2.83
CA VAL A 45 -2.66 0.61 -1.71
C VAL A 45 -3.72 0.47 -0.63
N LEU A 46 -4.49 1.52 -0.33
CA LEU A 46 -5.51 1.49 0.73
C LEU A 46 -6.69 0.57 0.40
N LYS A 47 -6.96 0.40 -0.89
CA LYS A 47 -8.00 -0.50 -1.41
C LYS A 47 -7.46 -1.89 -1.73
N SER A 48 -6.15 -2.11 -1.57
CA SER A 48 -5.55 -3.42 -1.82
C SER A 48 -5.95 -4.41 -0.72
N ILE A 49 -6.16 -5.67 -1.13
CA ILE A 49 -6.49 -6.75 -0.19
C ILE A 49 -5.39 -6.92 0.86
N GLY A 50 -4.12 -6.76 0.46
CA GLY A 50 -2.97 -6.85 1.37
C GLY A 50 -3.04 -5.83 2.50
N TYR A 51 -3.26 -4.55 2.18
CA TYR A 51 -3.36 -3.50 3.19
C TYR A 51 -4.60 -3.65 4.10
N ILE A 52 -5.75 -4.02 3.54
CA ILE A 52 -6.97 -4.26 4.32
C ILE A 52 -6.77 -5.42 5.30
N THR A 53 -6.12 -6.50 4.86
CA THR A 53 -5.82 -7.67 5.69
C THR A 53 -4.85 -7.30 6.79
N TRP A 54 -3.74 -6.62 6.44
CA TRP A 54 -2.78 -6.13 7.43
C TRP A 54 -3.44 -5.24 8.49
N LYS A 55 -4.27 -4.30 8.07
CA LYS A 55 -4.96 -3.40 9.00
C LYS A 55 -5.87 -4.15 9.97
N LYS A 56 -6.49 -5.25 9.53
CA LYS A 56 -7.28 -6.15 10.40
C LYS A 56 -6.39 -6.88 11.41
N GLU A 57 -5.22 -7.36 10.98
CA GLU A 57 -4.27 -8.04 11.86
C GLU A 57 -3.69 -7.10 12.92
N GLN A 58 -3.46 -5.82 12.60
CA GLN A 58 -2.99 -4.81 13.56
C GLN A 58 -4.04 -4.37 14.59
N SER A 59 -5.34 -4.57 14.30
CA SER A 59 -6.43 -4.25 15.23
C SER A 59 -6.84 -5.42 16.13
N LYS A 60 -6.02 -6.48 16.18
CA LYS A 60 -6.27 -7.68 16.95
C LYS A 60 -5.31 -7.77 18.13
#